data_AF-A0A9P5BPE1-F1
#
_entry.id   AF-A0A9P5BPE1-F1
#
_cell.length_a   1.000
_cell.length_b   1.000
_cell.length_c   1.000
_cell.angle_alpha   90.00
_cell.angle_beta   90.00
_cell.angle_gamma   90.00
#
_symmetry.space_group_name_H-M   'P 1'
#
loop_
_entity.id
_entity.type
_entity.pdbx_description
1 polymer ?
#
loop_
_entity_poly.entity_id
_entity_poly.type
_entity_poly.pdbx_seq_one_letter_code
_entity_poly.pdbx_strand_id
1 'polypeptide(L)'
;MYVDDNAIAAPNRWCIESIRNDLKKVCTLKELGEATQFLGFQIERSISTRKIFLSQHKYTEAILRRFGYWDLQPVKTPFPSHEGLPVRWDKNEYTIEEAEEYIEKTGCINWLAQGTRVDIAYHVGKLCQANGGLSQMHLRFAKHLCRYLRGTIYHGIIIGGTDPNRTLALHGMADASFADNQPSRVSTGGYIIFFGGAPLPGRPRSRRSPLSARPRRSS
;
A
#
# COMPACT_ATOMS: atom_id res chain seq x y z
N MET A 1 -3.00 10.07 -16.68
CA MET A 1 -1.93 11.03 -16.98
C MET A 1 -1.17 11.27 -15.69
N TYR A 2 0.13 11.05 -15.70
CA TYR A 2 1.02 11.40 -14.59
C TYR A 2 2.22 12.13 -15.18
N VAL A 3 2.23 13.46 -15.05
CA VAL A 3 3.24 14.34 -15.65
C VAL A 3 3.45 13.96 -17.13
N ASP A 4 4.55 13.30 -17.47
CA ASP A 4 4.91 12.93 -18.84
C ASP A 4 4.38 11.54 -19.27
N ASP A 5 4.02 10.68 -18.30
CA ASP A 5 3.57 9.31 -18.56
C ASP A 5 2.04 9.23 -18.73
N ASN A 6 1.63 8.74 -19.89
CA ASN A 6 0.22 8.62 -20.25
C ASN A 6 -0.15 7.17 -20.56
N ALA A 7 -1.12 6.64 -19.81
CA ALA A 7 -1.76 5.36 -20.09
C ALA A 7 -3.15 5.61 -20.68
N ILE A 8 -3.41 5.03 -21.85
CA ILE A 8 -4.73 5.07 -22.51
C ILE A 8 -5.37 3.69 -22.36
N ALA A 9 -6.62 3.66 -21.91
CA ALA A 9 -7.45 2.46 -21.84
C ALA A 9 -8.80 2.74 -22.51
N ALA A 10 -9.23 1.86 -23.41
CA ALA A 10 -10.53 1.98 -24.08
C ALA A 10 -11.11 0.59 -24.39
N PRO A 11 -12.43 0.47 -24.64
CA PRO A 11 -13.10 -0.82 -24.88
C PRO A 11 -12.65 -1.54 -26.15
N ASN A 12 -12.17 -0.79 -27.14
CA ASN A 12 -11.71 -1.33 -28.42
C ASN A 12 -10.54 -0.51 -28.97
N ARG A 13 -9.81 -1.12 -29.93
CA ARG A 13 -8.62 -0.52 -30.54
C ARG A 13 -8.92 0.73 -31.35
N TRP A 14 -10.11 0.83 -31.93
CA TRP A 14 -10.52 2.00 -32.70
C TRP A 14 -10.59 3.26 -31.82
N CYS A 15 -11.16 3.17 -30.62
CA CYS A 15 -11.18 4.28 -29.67
C CYS A 15 -9.76 4.70 -29.27
N ILE A 16 -8.85 3.74 -29.05
CA ILE A 16 -7.44 4.04 -28.75
C ILE A 16 -6.80 4.80 -29.92
N GLU A 17 -7.04 4.38 -31.16
CA GLU A 17 -6.52 5.04 -32.36
C GLU A 17 -7.06 6.45 -32.53
N SER A 18 -8.36 6.65 -32.29
CA SER A 18 -8.98 7.97 -32.40
C SER A 18 -8.37 8.95 -31.40
N ILE A 19 -8.30 8.57 -30.11
CA ILE A 19 -7.71 9.39 -29.05
C ILE A 19 -6.24 9.68 -29.36
N ARG A 20 -5.51 8.67 -29.85
CA ARG A 20 -4.11 8.82 -30.27
C ARG A 20 -3.95 9.88 -31.36
N ASN A 21 -4.75 9.81 -32.41
CA ASN A 21 -4.67 10.74 -33.53
C ASN A 21 -5.00 12.16 -33.11
N ASP A 22 -5.94 12.34 -32.19
CA ASP A 22 -6.27 13.66 -31.67
C ASP A 22 -5.15 14.23 -30.80
N LEU A 23 -4.53 13.40 -29.95
CA LEU A 23 -3.39 13.85 -29.13
C LEU A 23 -2.16 14.19 -29.98
N LYS A 24 -1.89 13.44 -31.06
CA LYS A 24 -0.79 13.73 -32.00
C LYS A 24 -0.90 15.09 -32.68
N LYS A 25 -2.12 15.65 -32.81
CA LYS A 25 -2.32 16.99 -33.37
C LYS A 25 -1.87 18.11 -32.42
N VAL A 26 -1.84 17.84 -31.11
CA VAL A 26 -1.60 18.85 -30.07
C VAL A 26 -0.23 18.68 -29.42
N CYS A 27 0.35 17.47 -29.45
CA CYS A 27 1.63 17.20 -28.79
C CYS A 27 2.46 16.11 -29.50
N THR A 28 3.78 16.16 -29.30
CA THR A 28 4.71 15.13 -29.76
C THR A 28 4.62 13.92 -28.84
N LEU A 29 4.00 12.83 -29.33
CA LEU A 29 3.84 11.59 -28.57
C LEU A 29 4.91 10.57 -28.93
N LYS A 30 5.55 9.99 -27.91
CA LYS A 30 6.36 8.78 -28.04
C LYS A 30 5.53 7.55 -27.68
N GLU A 31 5.42 6.60 -28.60
CA GLU A 31 4.67 5.37 -28.37
C GLU A 31 5.57 4.31 -27.74
N LEU A 32 5.13 3.77 -26.59
CA LEU A 32 5.81 2.70 -25.87
C LEU A 32 5.15 1.33 -26.06
N GLY A 33 4.10 1.27 -26.90
CA GLY A 33 3.33 0.05 -27.16
C GLY A 33 2.39 -0.32 -26.01
N GLU A 34 2.23 -1.62 -25.77
CA GLU A 34 1.38 -2.11 -24.69
C GLU A 34 1.95 -1.73 -23.32
N ALA A 35 1.08 -1.24 -22.44
CA ALA A 35 1.47 -0.84 -21.09
C ALA A 35 1.85 -2.07 -20.26
N THR A 36 3.15 -2.37 -20.22
CA THR A 36 3.77 -3.39 -19.36
C THR A 36 4.29 -2.79 -18.05
N GLN A 37 4.52 -1.48 -18.02
CA GLN A 37 4.95 -0.74 -16.85
C GLN A 37 4.31 0.66 -16.82
N PHE A 38 3.98 1.14 -15.63
CA PHE A 38 3.48 2.51 -15.42
C PHE A 38 3.75 2.92 -13.97
N LEU A 39 4.43 4.04 -13.71
CA LEU A 39 4.70 4.56 -12.35
C LEU A 39 5.32 3.54 -11.36
N GLY A 40 6.22 2.70 -11.85
CA GLY A 40 6.86 1.65 -11.04
C GLY A 40 5.99 0.41 -10.79
N PHE A 41 4.75 0.39 -11.29
CA PHE A 41 3.93 -0.82 -11.37
C PHE A 41 4.34 -1.64 -12.60
N GLN A 42 4.38 -2.95 -12.45
CA GLN A 42 4.45 -3.92 -13.52
C GLN A 42 3.04 -4.44 -13.80
N ILE A 43 2.67 -4.45 -15.08
CA ILE A 43 1.33 -4.74 -15.56
C ILE A 43 1.41 -5.96 -16.47
N GLU A 44 0.70 -7.01 -16.08
CA GLU A 44 0.55 -8.22 -16.87
C GLU A 44 -0.93 -8.41 -17.22
N ARG A 45 -1.25 -8.43 -18.51
CA ARG A 45 -2.63 -8.54 -18.99
C ARG A 45 -2.86 -9.92 -19.60
N SER A 46 -3.88 -10.62 -19.11
CA SER A 46 -4.38 -11.85 -19.71
C SER A 46 -5.72 -11.58 -20.38
N ILE A 47 -5.70 -11.53 -21.71
CA ILE A 47 -6.88 -11.25 -22.54
C ILE A 47 -7.93 -12.36 -22.40
N SER A 48 -7.49 -13.63 -22.45
CA SER A 48 -8.38 -14.80 -22.39
C SER A 48 -9.20 -14.84 -21.09
N THR A 49 -8.58 -14.46 -19.96
CA THR A 49 -9.25 -14.44 -18.66
C THR A 49 -9.79 -13.06 -18.27
N ARG A 50 -9.61 -12.03 -19.11
CA ARG A 50 -9.93 -10.62 -18.82
C ARG A 50 -9.36 -10.15 -17.47
N LYS A 51 -8.14 -10.57 -17.14
CA LYS A 51 -7.46 -10.24 -15.87
C LYS A 51 -6.28 -9.31 -16.13
N ILE A 52 -6.06 -8.38 -15.21
CA ILE A 52 -4.87 -7.55 -15.16
C ILE A 52 -4.21 -7.81 -13.81
N PHE A 53 -3.00 -8.32 -13.83
CA PHE A 53 -2.16 -8.46 -12.65
C PHE A 53 -1.26 -7.23 -12.54
N LEU A 54 -1.27 -6.61 -11.36
CA LEU A 54 -0.46 -5.47 -10.99
C LEU A 54 0.49 -5.87 -9.87
N SER A 55 1.78 -5.66 -10.07
CA SER A 55 2.80 -5.88 -9.04
C SER A 55 3.78 -4.71 -9.00
N GLN A 56 4.53 -4.60 -7.90
CA GLN A 56 5.64 -3.64 -7.75
C GLN A 56 6.93 -4.39 -7.44
N HIS A 57 7.13 -5.57 -8.04
CA HIS A 57 8.24 -6.46 -7.71
C HIS A 57 9.60 -5.82 -8.00
N LYS A 58 9.75 -5.08 -9.11
CA LYS A 58 11.01 -4.38 -9.43
C LYS A 58 11.31 -3.27 -8.41
N TYR A 59 10.30 -2.52 -7.99
CA TYR A 59 10.45 -1.51 -6.95
C TYR A 59 10.78 -2.16 -5.60
N THR A 60 10.12 -3.26 -5.26
CA THR A 60 10.38 -4.03 -4.04
C THR A 60 11.83 -4.53 -4.00
N GLU A 61 12.34 -5.08 -5.10
CA GLU A 61 13.75 -5.46 -5.22
C GLU A 61 14.68 -4.27 -5.00
N ALA A 62 14.43 -3.16 -5.68
CA ALA A 62 15.27 -1.96 -5.60
C ALA A 62 15.38 -1.44 -4.16
N ILE A 63 14.25 -1.33 -3.44
CA ILE A 63 14.27 -0.86 -2.04
C ILE A 63 14.96 -1.86 -1.12
N LEU A 64 14.76 -3.17 -1.31
CA LEU A 64 15.40 -4.19 -0.47
C LEU A 64 16.92 -4.21 -0.69
N ARG A 65 17.39 -4.02 -1.93
CA ARG A 65 18.82 -3.88 -2.22
C ARG A 65 19.39 -2.60 -1.61
N ARG A 66 18.70 -1.47 -1.80
CA ARG A 66 19.12 -0.16 -1.28
C ARG A 66 19.35 -0.17 0.22
N PHE A 67 18.45 -0.79 0.98
CA PHE A 67 18.54 -0.85 2.43
C PHE A 67 19.29 -2.10 2.96
N GLY A 68 19.88 -2.93 2.09
CA GLY A 68 20.66 -4.10 2.52
C GLY A 68 19.85 -5.30 3.04
N TYR A 69 18.58 -5.43 2.63
CA TYR A 69 17.68 -6.53 3.02
C TYR A 69 17.50 -7.61 1.95
N TRP A 70 18.18 -7.48 0.80
CA TRP A 70 18.04 -8.42 -0.32
C TRP A 70 18.54 -9.85 0.01
N ASP A 71 19.67 -9.94 0.68
CA ASP A 71 20.33 -11.22 0.99
C ASP A 71 19.90 -11.80 2.34
N LEU A 72 18.95 -11.16 3.03
CA LEU A 72 18.43 -11.67 4.29
C LEU A 72 17.41 -12.79 4.07
N GLN A 73 17.43 -13.75 4.99
CA GLN A 73 16.49 -14.86 4.99
C GLN A 73 15.04 -14.37 5.14
N PRO A 74 14.13 -14.77 4.23
CA PRO A 74 12.75 -14.32 4.28
C PRO A 74 12.00 -14.87 5.49
N VAL A 75 10.88 -14.23 5.82
CA VAL A 75 9.95 -14.68 6.88
C VAL A 75 8.53 -14.78 6.33
N LYS A 76 7.68 -15.55 7.01
CA LYS A 76 6.32 -15.87 6.54
C LYS A 76 5.27 -14.84 6.96
N THR A 77 5.53 -14.05 8.00
CA THR A 77 4.56 -13.10 8.56
C THR A 77 5.08 -11.67 8.44
N PRO A 78 4.20 -10.66 8.24
CA PRO A 78 4.63 -9.27 8.16
C PRO A 78 5.23 -8.73 9.48
N PHE A 79 4.70 -9.16 10.63
CA PHE A 79 5.22 -8.90 11.97
C PHE A 79 5.47 -10.21 12.75
N PRO A 80 6.34 -10.19 13.79
CA PRO A 80 6.51 -11.31 14.71
C PRO A 80 5.24 -11.61 15.50
N SER A 81 4.87 -12.88 15.66
CA SER A 81 3.62 -13.28 16.32
C SER A 81 3.59 -13.12 17.85
N HIS A 82 4.76 -13.02 18.49
CA HIS A 82 4.89 -13.01 19.95
C HIS A 82 5.36 -11.65 20.52
N GLU A 83 5.52 -10.65 19.66
CA GLU A 83 6.01 -9.33 20.05
C GLU A 83 4.96 -8.28 19.67
N GLY A 84 4.65 -7.38 20.60
CA GLY A 84 3.82 -6.20 20.32
C GLY A 84 4.71 -4.99 20.01
N LEU A 85 4.23 -4.10 19.13
CA LEU A 85 4.85 -2.78 19.00
C LEU A 85 4.63 -2.00 20.30
N PRO A 86 5.69 -1.43 20.90
CA PRO A 86 5.53 -0.67 22.14
C PRO A 86 4.67 0.56 21.90
N VAL A 87 3.76 0.79 22.84
CA VAL A 87 2.86 1.94 22.89
C VAL A 87 3.61 3.23 23.19
N ARG A 88 4.74 3.13 23.90
CA ARG A 88 5.54 4.25 24.37
C ARG A 88 6.73 4.49 23.45
N TRP A 89 6.91 5.75 23.12
CA TRP A 89 8.04 6.24 22.34
C TRP A 89 9.18 6.57 23.32
N ASP A 90 10.21 5.72 23.38
CA ASP A 90 11.42 6.03 24.14
C ASP A 90 12.39 6.79 23.24
N LYS A 91 12.46 8.11 23.47
CA LYS A 91 13.21 9.05 22.62
C LYS A 91 14.74 8.92 22.69
N ASN A 92 15.27 7.94 23.42
CA ASN A 92 16.68 7.92 23.81
C ASN A 92 17.47 6.70 23.32
N GLU A 93 16.93 5.88 22.41
CA GLU A 93 17.56 4.62 21.97
C GLU A 93 17.93 4.56 20.48
N TYR A 94 17.97 5.69 19.77
CA TYR A 94 18.29 5.73 18.34
C TYR A 94 19.12 6.95 17.96
N THR A 95 19.94 6.81 16.91
CA THR A 95 20.68 7.93 16.31
C THR A 95 19.82 8.70 15.30
N ILE A 96 20.23 9.91 14.93
CA ILE A 96 19.52 10.72 13.91
C ILE A 96 19.50 9.97 12.58
N GLU A 97 20.61 9.34 12.22
CA GLU A 97 20.77 8.57 10.99
C GLU A 97 19.82 7.37 10.96
N GLU A 98 19.66 6.65 12.09
CA GLU A 98 18.70 5.55 12.20
C GLU A 98 17.26 6.03 12.04
N ALA A 99 16.93 7.21 12.56
CA ALA A 99 15.61 7.82 12.42
C ALA A 99 15.33 8.23 10.96
N GLU A 100 16.29 8.85 10.29
CA GLU A 100 16.18 9.25 8.89
C GLU A 100 16.02 8.03 7.96
N GLU A 101 16.87 7.01 8.13
CA GLU A 101 16.76 5.77 7.36
C GLU A 101 15.42 5.08 7.63
N TYR A 102 14.93 5.09 8.87
CA TYR A 102 13.62 4.54 9.21
C TYR A 102 12.46 5.27 8.52
N ILE A 103 12.45 6.60 8.54
CA ILE A 103 11.41 7.41 7.90
C ILE A 103 11.41 7.17 6.39
N GLU A 104 12.60 7.14 5.78
CA GLU A 104 12.73 6.88 4.35
C GLU A 104 12.22 5.47 4.00
N LYS A 105 12.67 4.46 4.74
CA LYS A 105 12.30 3.05 4.52
C LYS A 105 10.80 2.82 4.69
N THR A 106 10.21 3.35 5.76
CA THR A 106 8.76 3.24 5.99
C THR A 106 7.97 3.99 4.91
N GLY A 107 8.47 5.13 4.41
CA GLY A 107 7.92 5.84 3.26
C GLY A 107 7.90 4.99 1.99
N CYS A 108 9.04 4.36 1.64
CA CYS A 108 9.14 3.45 0.50
C CYS A 108 8.20 2.24 0.62
N ILE A 109 8.13 1.63 1.80
CA ILE A 109 7.23 0.47 2.03
C ILE A 109 5.77 0.92 1.99
N ASN A 110 5.45 2.13 2.45
CA ASN A 110 4.10 2.67 2.40
C ASN A 110 3.65 2.93 0.95
N TRP A 111 4.57 3.20 0.01
CA TRP A 111 4.25 3.23 -1.42
C TRP A 111 3.81 1.86 -1.95
N LEU A 112 4.47 0.78 -1.53
CA LEU A 112 4.05 -0.59 -1.86
C LEU A 112 2.65 -0.88 -1.32
N ALA A 113 2.42 -0.52 -0.06
CA ALA A 113 1.15 -0.73 0.61
C ALA A 113 0.00 0.04 -0.05
N GLN A 114 0.27 1.24 -0.57
CA GLN A 114 -0.69 2.09 -1.29
C GLN A 114 -0.88 1.68 -2.76
N GLY A 115 0.02 0.89 -3.33
CA GLY A 115 -0.06 0.38 -4.69
C GLY A 115 -0.66 -1.02 -4.76
N THR A 116 0.16 -2.03 -4.44
CA THR A 116 -0.12 -3.44 -4.73
C THR A 116 -0.09 -4.38 -3.52
N ARG A 117 0.35 -3.88 -2.36
CA ARG A 117 0.63 -4.70 -1.17
C ARG A 117 -0.31 -4.40 -0.01
N VAL A 118 -1.60 -4.65 -0.24
CA VAL A 118 -2.66 -4.44 0.78
C VAL A 118 -2.40 -5.27 2.04
N ASP A 119 -1.75 -6.43 1.91
CA ASP A 119 -1.39 -7.34 2.99
C ASP A 119 -0.48 -6.71 4.08
N ILE A 120 0.28 -5.66 3.72
CA ILE A 120 1.16 -4.96 4.67
C ILE A 120 0.63 -3.60 5.13
N ALA A 121 -0.53 -3.14 4.62
CA ALA A 121 -1.03 -1.78 4.85
C ALA A 121 -1.22 -1.46 6.34
N TYR A 122 -1.74 -2.41 7.12
CA TYR A 122 -1.85 -2.28 8.57
C TYR A 122 -0.47 -2.11 9.24
N HIS A 123 0.46 -3.00 8.90
CA HIS A 123 1.78 -3.10 9.50
C HIS A 123 2.61 -1.84 9.25
N VAL A 124 2.68 -1.38 8.00
CA VAL A 124 3.39 -0.14 7.68
C VAL A 124 2.69 1.08 8.28
N GLY A 125 1.36 1.08 8.34
CA GLY A 125 0.58 2.15 8.99
C GLY A 125 0.90 2.31 10.47
N LYS A 126 1.18 1.21 11.18
CA LYS A 126 1.66 1.24 12.57
C LYS A 126 3.10 1.76 12.66
N LEU A 127 3.99 1.33 11.77
CA LEU A 127 5.37 1.82 11.74
C LEU A 127 5.45 3.33 11.45
N CYS A 128 4.68 3.84 10.50
CA CYS A 128 4.65 5.28 10.18
C CYS A 128 4.18 6.17 11.35
N GLN A 129 3.43 5.63 12.32
CA GLN A 129 3.02 6.38 13.51
C GLN A 129 4.20 6.69 14.45
N ALA A 130 5.28 5.90 14.37
CA ALA A 130 6.47 6.06 15.20
C ALA A 130 7.49 7.06 14.62
N ASN A 131 7.20 7.73 13.49
CA ASN A 131 8.11 8.71 12.88
C ASN A 131 8.46 9.90 13.80
N GLY A 132 7.65 10.17 14.83
CA GLY A 132 7.90 11.22 15.83
C GLY A 132 8.50 10.72 17.16
N GLY A 133 8.85 9.44 17.25
CA GLY A 133 9.29 8.79 18.48
C GLY A 133 9.60 7.31 18.28
N LEU A 134 10.74 7.04 17.66
CA LEU A 134 11.21 5.69 17.34
C LEU A 134 11.64 4.93 18.61
N SER A 135 11.68 3.60 18.53
CA SER A 135 12.34 2.75 19.53
C SER A 135 13.04 1.59 18.81
N GLN A 136 13.94 0.89 19.51
CA GLN A 136 14.64 -0.26 18.93
C GLN A 136 13.69 -1.36 18.43
N MET A 137 12.52 -1.50 19.06
CA MET A 137 11.48 -2.42 18.59
C MET A 137 10.92 -2.02 17.23
N HIS A 138 10.69 -0.73 16.97
CA HIS A 138 10.22 -0.27 15.65
C HIS A 138 11.23 -0.58 14.54
N LEU A 139 12.53 -0.39 14.81
CA LEU A 139 13.60 -0.78 13.88
C LEU A 139 13.59 -2.28 13.59
N ARG A 140 13.43 -3.12 14.62
CA ARG A 140 13.32 -4.58 14.47
C ARG A 140 12.10 -4.98 13.64
N PHE A 141 10.96 -4.34 13.85
CA PHE A 141 9.73 -4.62 13.10
C PHE A 141 9.84 -4.16 11.64
N ALA A 142 10.45 -3.00 11.37
CA ALA A 142 10.73 -2.57 10.00
C ALA A 142 11.65 -3.56 9.27
N LYS A 143 12.71 -4.03 9.95
CA LYS A 143 13.58 -5.11 9.44
C LYS A 143 12.81 -6.40 9.18
N HIS A 144 11.93 -6.81 10.07
CA HIS A 144 11.08 -8.00 9.90
C HIS A 144 10.19 -7.86 8.66
N LEU A 145 9.57 -6.69 8.48
CA LEU A 145 8.72 -6.39 7.33
C LEU A 145 9.51 -6.45 6.01
N CYS A 146 10.74 -5.93 5.97
CA CYS A 146 11.61 -6.07 4.80
C CYS A 146 11.91 -7.54 4.46
N ARG A 147 12.16 -8.40 5.47
CA ARG A 147 12.35 -9.84 5.26
C ARG A 147 11.07 -10.53 4.75
N TYR A 148 9.90 -10.09 5.20
CA TYR A 148 8.63 -10.58 4.69
C TYR A 148 8.45 -10.19 3.22
N LEU A 149 8.72 -8.92 2.87
CA LEU A 149 8.69 -8.44 1.49
C LEU A 149 9.64 -9.24 0.59
N ARG A 150 10.82 -9.63 1.11
CA ARG A 150 11.78 -10.47 0.38
C ARG A 150 11.22 -11.84 -0.02
N GLY A 151 10.44 -12.46 0.87
CA GLY A 151 9.76 -13.73 0.62
C GLY A 151 8.51 -13.61 -0.26
N THR A 152 7.94 -12.40 -0.35
CA THR A 152 6.66 -12.12 -1.02
C THR A 152 6.81 -11.14 -2.18
N ILE A 153 7.99 -11.11 -2.80
CA ILE A 153 8.34 -10.08 -3.79
C ILE A 153 7.39 -10.01 -5.00
N TYR A 154 6.87 -11.17 -5.42
CA TYR A 154 5.95 -11.29 -6.56
C TYR A 154 4.48 -11.15 -6.16
N HIS A 155 4.18 -10.75 -4.92
CA HIS A 155 2.79 -10.45 -4.54
C HIS A 155 2.29 -9.20 -5.26
N GLY A 156 1.00 -9.20 -5.55
CA GLY A 156 0.33 -8.12 -6.26
C GLY A 156 -1.18 -8.29 -6.24
N ILE A 157 -1.86 -7.50 -7.06
CA ILE A 157 -3.32 -7.44 -7.13
C ILE A 157 -3.78 -7.90 -8.51
N ILE A 158 -4.86 -8.68 -8.55
CA ILE A 158 -5.53 -9.07 -9.80
C ILE A 158 -6.85 -8.32 -9.91
N ILE A 159 -6.98 -7.49 -10.94
CA ILE A 159 -8.19 -6.76 -11.30
C ILE A 159 -8.90 -7.47 -12.46
N GLY A 160 -10.23 -7.49 -12.41
CA GLY A 160 -11.07 -8.03 -13.48
C GLY A 160 -11.38 -9.51 -13.32
N GLY A 161 -11.54 -10.19 -14.44
CA GLY A 161 -12.02 -11.57 -14.53
C GLY A 161 -13.23 -11.71 -15.44
N THR A 162 -13.70 -12.95 -15.57
CA THR A 162 -14.87 -13.34 -16.37
C THR A 162 -16.12 -13.54 -15.53
N ASP A 163 -16.05 -13.31 -14.21
CA ASP A 163 -17.19 -13.44 -13.32
C ASP A 163 -18.24 -12.38 -13.66
N PRO A 164 -19.44 -12.79 -14.12
CA PRO A 164 -20.50 -11.85 -14.50
C PRO A 164 -21.04 -11.04 -13.31
N ASN A 165 -20.83 -11.50 -12.07
CA ASN A 165 -21.22 -10.77 -10.86
C ASN A 165 -20.16 -9.74 -10.43
N ARG A 166 -18.94 -9.77 -10.99
CA ARG A 166 -17.92 -8.74 -10.77
C ARG A 166 -18.18 -7.55 -11.69
N THR A 167 -18.80 -6.53 -11.12
CA THR A 167 -18.87 -5.21 -11.75
C THR A 167 -17.54 -4.47 -11.58
N LEU A 168 -17.17 -3.62 -12.55
CA LEU A 168 -16.14 -2.58 -12.42
C LEU A 168 -16.64 -1.45 -11.48
N ALA A 169 -17.24 -1.83 -10.35
CA ALA A 169 -17.73 -0.92 -9.34
C ALA A 169 -16.71 -0.76 -8.23
N LEU A 170 -16.64 0.45 -7.72
CA LEU A 170 -15.85 0.80 -6.56
C LEU A 170 -16.60 0.33 -5.30
N HIS A 171 -16.09 -0.67 -4.58
CA HIS A 171 -16.70 -1.16 -3.34
C HIS A 171 -15.82 -0.81 -2.14
N GLY A 172 -16.31 -0.05 -1.16
CA GLY A 172 -15.56 0.20 0.07
C GLY A 172 -15.94 -0.80 1.16
N MET A 173 -15.00 -1.58 1.69
CA MET A 173 -15.17 -2.29 2.96
C MET A 173 -14.45 -1.50 4.03
N ALA A 174 -15.17 -1.07 5.06
CA ALA A 174 -14.60 -0.42 6.23
C ALA A 174 -14.60 -1.41 7.39
N ASP A 175 -13.44 -1.64 7.98
CA ASP A 175 -13.30 -2.39 9.23
C ASP A 175 -12.82 -1.43 10.32
N ALA A 176 -13.44 -1.53 11.50
CA ALA A 176 -13.10 -0.70 12.64
C ALA A 176 -12.61 -1.59 13.77
N SER A 177 -11.29 -1.68 13.92
CA SER A 177 -10.68 -2.37 15.05
C SER A 177 -10.85 -1.48 16.29
N PHE A 178 -11.74 -1.91 17.19
CA PHE A 178 -12.05 -1.21 18.44
C PHE A 178 -10.88 -1.32 19.42
N ALA A 179 -10.38 -0.19 19.92
CA ALA A 179 -9.36 -0.08 20.99
C ALA A 179 -7.92 -0.57 20.68
N ASP A 180 -7.55 -0.73 19.41
CA ASP A 180 -6.18 -1.12 18.96
C ASP A 180 -5.05 -0.11 19.23
N ASN A 181 -5.37 1.06 19.81
CA ASN A 181 -4.41 2.09 20.16
C ASN A 181 -4.43 2.32 21.68
N GLN A 182 -3.67 1.50 22.41
CA GLN A 182 -3.63 1.49 23.88
C GLN A 182 -3.25 2.83 24.57
N PRO A 183 -2.50 3.80 23.98
CA PRO A 183 -2.25 5.07 24.65
C PRO A 183 -3.41 6.08 24.50
N SER A 184 -4.27 5.94 23.48
CA SER A 184 -5.27 6.97 23.16
C SER A 184 -6.72 6.47 23.08
N ARG A 185 -6.95 5.15 23.15
CA ARG A 185 -8.26 4.49 22.95
C ARG A 185 -8.99 4.93 21.67
N VAL A 186 -8.25 5.43 20.68
CA VAL A 186 -8.82 5.84 19.40
C VAL A 186 -8.95 4.63 18.49
N SER A 187 -10.17 4.37 18.00
CA SER A 187 -10.42 3.32 17.02
C SER A 187 -9.67 3.61 15.71
N THR A 188 -8.93 2.62 15.23
CA THR A 188 -8.31 2.71 13.89
C THR A 188 -9.34 2.20 12.90
N GLY A 189 -9.99 3.11 12.18
CA GLY A 189 -10.85 2.75 11.04
C GLY A 189 -9.97 2.48 9.82
N GLY A 190 -9.88 1.22 9.40
CA GLY A 190 -9.35 0.84 8.11
C GLY A 190 -10.46 0.84 7.08
N TYR A 191 -10.19 1.28 5.86
CA TYR A 191 -11.07 0.97 4.75
C TYR A 191 -10.22 0.46 3.60
N ILE A 192 -10.69 -0.60 2.96
CA ILE A 192 -10.16 -1.11 1.70
C ILE A 192 -11.19 -0.76 0.65
N ILE A 193 -10.77 0.00 -0.35
CA ILE A 193 -11.60 0.23 -1.53
C ILE A 193 -11.34 -0.96 -2.45
N PHE A 194 -12.31 -1.48 -3.17
CA PHE A 194 -12.14 -2.53 -4.15
C PHE A 194 -12.54 -1.97 -5.49
N PHE A 195 -11.78 -2.24 -6.53
CA PHE A 195 -12.14 -1.91 -7.90
C PHE A 195 -12.04 -3.17 -8.76
N GLY A 196 -13.15 -3.54 -9.42
CA GLY A 196 -13.20 -4.76 -10.22
C GLY A 196 -12.88 -6.04 -9.43
N GLY A 197 -13.28 -6.07 -8.15
CA GLY A 197 -13.05 -7.19 -7.23
C GLY A 197 -11.65 -7.27 -6.62
N ALA A 198 -10.80 -6.26 -6.81
CA ALA A 198 -9.45 -6.20 -6.29
C ALA A 198 -9.28 -5.07 -5.27
N PRO A 199 -8.62 -5.30 -4.13
CA PRO A 199 -8.47 -4.30 -3.08
C PRO A 199 -7.49 -3.20 -3.51
N LEU A 200 -7.99 -1.99 -3.70
CA LEU A 200 -7.25 -0.74 -3.68
C LEU A 200 -6.99 -0.28 -2.22
N PRO A 201 -5.77 0.16 -1.91
CA PRO A 201 -5.44 0.65 -0.58
C PRO A 201 -6.23 1.91 -0.20
N GLY A 202 -6.89 1.88 0.96
CA GLY A 202 -7.43 3.06 1.60
C GLY A 202 -6.52 3.53 2.72
N ARG A 203 -6.50 4.85 2.99
CA ARG A 203 -5.70 5.41 4.08
C ARG A 203 -6.46 5.20 5.40
N PRO A 204 -5.95 4.42 6.37
CA PRO A 204 -6.64 4.26 7.64
C PRO A 204 -6.82 5.63 8.32
N ARG A 205 -8.04 5.92 8.76
CA ARG A 205 -8.40 7.20 9.37
C ARG A 205 -8.68 6.98 10.84
N SER A 206 -7.80 7.50 11.69
CA SER A 206 -8.03 7.54 13.13
C SER A 206 -9.11 8.60 13.42
N ARG A 207 -10.28 8.17 13.91
CA ARG A 207 -11.37 9.07 14.33
C ARG A 207 -11.45 9.08 15.84
N ARG A 208 -11.19 10.24 16.47
CA ARG A 208 -11.57 10.47 17.86
C ARG A 208 -13.10 10.55 17.94
N SER A 209 -13.76 9.54 18.51
CA SER A 209 -15.14 9.66 18.97
C SER A 209 -15.13 10.40 20.31
N PRO A 210 -15.75 11.59 20.44
CA PRO A 210 -15.97 12.18 21.74
C PRO A 210 -17.01 11.32 22.48
N LEU A 211 -16.58 10.64 23.54
CA LEU A 211 -17.48 10.03 24.52
C LEU A 211 -18.27 11.15 25.19
N SER A 212 -19.50 11.44 24.73
CA SER A 212 -20.44 12.21 25.54
C SER A 212 -21.08 11.26 26.55
N ALA A 213 -20.50 11.20 27.75
CA ALA A 213 -21.19 10.62 28.89
C ALA A 213 -22.37 11.56 29.24
N ARG A 214 -23.60 11.17 28.90
CA ARG A 214 -24.79 11.80 29.48
C ARG A 214 -24.78 11.51 30.98
N PRO A 215 -24.87 12.53 31.87
CA PRO A 215 -25.03 12.26 33.29
C PRO A 215 -26.39 11.59 33.51
N ARG A 216 -26.39 10.43 34.18
CA ARG A 216 -27.60 9.84 34.75
C ARG A 216 -28.15 10.84 35.77
N ARG A 217 -29.35 11.37 35.50
CA ARG A 217 -30.14 12.03 36.54
C ARG A 217 -30.57 10.97 37.54
N SER A 218 -30.08 11.06 38.76
CA SER A 218 -30.70 10.43 39.92
C SER A 218 -32.01 11.16 40.21
N SER A 219 -33.08 10.38 40.36
CA SER A 219 -34.36 10.78 40.97
C SER A 219 -34.18 11.23 42.41
#